data_AF-A0A0Q0YF72-F1
#
_entry.id   AF-A0A0Q0YF72-F1
#
_cell.length_a   1.000
_cell.length_b   1.000
_cell.length_c   1.000
_cell.angle_alpha   90.00
_cell.angle_beta   90.00
_cell.angle_gamma   90.00
#
_symmetry.space_group_name_H-M   'P 1'
#
loop_
_entity.id
_entity.type
_entity.pdbx_description
1 polymer ?
#
loop_
_entity_poly.entity_id
_entity_poly.type
_entity_poly.pdbx_seq_one_letter_code
_entity_poly.pdbx_strand_id
1 'polypeptide(L)' 'MKEFKYGNTTVIVHSPLVLMSPEERKKWFEQEWQKGNPILRQIAEAVLDCCRSMDTVPQSLKDDGRKGSREDETR' A
#
# COMPACT_ATOMS: atom_id res chain seq x y z
N MET A 1 -20.18 0.42 11.39
CA MET A 1 -20.09 0.59 9.93
C MET A 1 -19.53 1.98 9.64
N LYS A 2 -18.84 2.17 8.51
CA LYS A 2 -18.41 3.50 8.07
C LYS A 2 -18.67 3.65 6.57
N GLU A 3 -19.19 4.82 6.20
CA GLU A 3 -19.59 5.13 4.84
C GLU A 3 -18.61 6.13 4.22
N PHE A 4 -18.23 5.89 2.97
CA PHE A 4 -17.42 6.78 2.17
C PHE A 4 -18.13 7.05 0.85
N LYS A 5 -18.18 8.31 0.42
CA LYS A 5 -18.80 8.71 -0.85
C LYS A 5 -17.74 9.23 -1.81
N TYR A 6 -17.63 8.59 -2.96
CA TYR A 6 -16.70 8.94 -4.04
C TYR A 6 -17.51 9.21 -5.31
N GLY A 7 -17.80 10.48 -5.59
CA GLY A 7 -18.65 10.87 -6.72
C GLY A 7 -20.07 10.28 -6.60
N ASN A 8 -20.41 9.39 -7.54
CA ASN A 8 -21.68 8.65 -7.57
C ASN A 8 -21.61 7.27 -6.87
N THR A 9 -20.46 6.89 -6.33
CA THR A 9 -20.25 5.58 -5.68
C THR A 9 -20.25 5.72 -4.16
N THR A 10 -21.00 4.85 -3.48
CA THR A 10 -21.01 4.74 -2.02
C THR A 10 -20.37 3.44 -1.58
N VAL A 11 -19.34 3.54 -0.74
CA VAL A 11 -18.64 2.40 -0.14
C VAL A 11 -19.04 2.29 1.32
N ILE A 12 -19.64 1.17 1.70
CA ILE A 12 -20.07 0.88 3.07
C ILE A 12 -19.19 -0.22 3.63
N VAL A 13 -18.42 0.10 4.67
CA VAL A 13 -17.53 -0.86 5.33
C VAL A 13 -18.20 -1.42 6.58
N HIS A 14 -18.51 -2.71 6.55
CA HIS A 14 -19.09 -3.49 7.65
C HIS A 14 -18.01 -4.18 8.52
N SER A 15 -16.95 -3.47 8.87
CA SER A 15 -15.88 -4.00 9.73
C SER A 15 -15.67 -3.12 10.96
N PRO A 16 -15.56 -3.68 12.18
CA PRO A 16 -15.18 -2.92 13.37
C PRO A 16 -13.81 -2.26 13.26
N LEU A 17 -12.89 -2.83 12.45
CA LEU A 17 -11.53 -2.31 12.26
C LEU A 17 -11.51 -0.88 11.70
N VAL A 18 -12.55 -0.51 10.93
CA VAL A 18 -12.65 0.83 10.33
C VAL A 18 -12.99 1.92 11.35
N LEU A 19 -13.51 1.52 12.51
CA LEU A 19 -13.87 2.41 13.61
C LEU A 19 -12.73 2.57 14.62
N MET A 20 -11.76 1.66 14.62
CA MET A 20 -10.60 1.70 15.52
C MET A 20 -9.67 2.87 15.17
N SER A 21 -9.10 3.49 16.22
CA SER A 21 -7.99 4.42 16.08
C SER A 21 -6.76 3.74 15.46
N PRO A 22 -5.79 4.51 14.93
CA PRO A 22 -4.54 3.94 14.44
C PRO A 22 -3.81 3.08 15.49
N GLU A 23 -3.80 3.51 16.75
CA GLU A 23 -3.14 2.81 17.86
C GLU A 23 -3.87 1.51 18.22
N GLU A 24 -5.20 1.57 18.32
CA GLU A 24 -6.04 0.39 18.60
C GLU A 24 -5.90 -0.66 17.50
N ARG A 25 -5.90 -0.22 16.24
CA ARG A 25 -5.74 -1.11 15.08
C ARG A 25 -4.37 -1.77 15.08
N LYS A 26 -3.31 -1.02 15.42
CA LYS A 26 -1.96 -1.57 15.56
C LYS A 26 -1.91 -2.63 16.66
N LYS A 27 -2.52 -2.35 17.82
CA LYS A 27 -2.59 -3.31 18.93
C LYS A 27 -3.38 -4.57 18.56
N TRP A 28 -4.50 -4.42 17.87
CA TRP A 28 -5.30 -5.54 17.37
C TRP A 28 -4.48 -6.42 16.42
N PHE A 29 -3.75 -5.80 15.48
CA PHE A 29 -2.90 -6.51 14.54
C PHE A 29 -1.83 -7.34 15.26
N GLU A 30 -1.11 -6.73 16.22
CA GLU A 30 -0.07 -7.42 17.01
C GLU A 30 -0.64 -8.64 17.76
N GLN A 31 -1.82 -8.49 18.37
CA GLN A 31 -2.47 -9.58 19.10
C GLN A 31 -2.86 -10.74 18.16
N GLU A 32 -3.46 -10.43 17.01
CA GLU A 32 -3.85 -11.46 16.04
C GLU A 32 -2.63 -12.11 15.37
N TRP A 33 -1.56 -11.37 15.19
CA TRP A 33 -0.29 -11.90 14.71
C TRP A 33 0.29 -12.93 15.68
N GLN A 34 0.33 -12.59 16.98
CA GLN A 34 0.81 -13.51 18.02
C GLN A 34 -0.06 -14.76 18.18
N LYS A 35 -1.38 -14.63 17.96
CA LYS A 35 -2.30 -15.78 17.92
C LYS A 35 -2.11 -16.68 16.68
N GLY A 36 -1.31 -16.25 15.71
CA GLY A 36 -1.07 -17.01 14.48
C GLY A 36 -2.24 -16.96 13.52
N ASN A 37 -2.95 -15.83 13.43
CA ASN A 37 -4.05 -15.67 12.48
C ASN A 37 -3.56 -15.96 11.03
N PRO A 38 -4.09 -17.00 10.37
CA PRO A 38 -3.58 -17.47 9.07
C PRO A 38 -3.82 -16.45 7.95
N ILE A 39 -4.87 -15.63 8.06
CA ILE A 39 -5.20 -14.61 7.07
C ILE A 39 -4.17 -13.48 7.11
N LEU A 40 -3.79 -13.02 8.30
CA LEU A 40 -2.77 -11.98 8.43
C LEU A 40 -1.42 -12.45 7.87
N ARG A 41 -1.05 -13.71 8.09
CA ARG A 41 0.17 -14.30 7.52
C ARG A 41 0.14 -14.30 5.99
N GLN A 42 -0.94 -14.78 5.39
CA GLN A 42 -1.09 -14.79 3.93
C GLN A 42 -1.03 -13.39 3.33
N ILE A 43 -1.64 -12.39 3.98
CA ILE A 43 -1.56 -10.99 3.54
C ILE A 43 -0.11 -10.50 3.60
N ALA A 44 0.59 -10.76 4.71
CA ALA A 44 1.99 -10.35 4.86
C ALA A 44 2.90 -11.02 3.82
N GLU A 45 2.72 -12.31 3.57
CA GLU A 45 3.45 -13.06 2.53
C GLU A 45 3.19 -12.47 1.15
N ALA A 46 1.92 -12.24 0.78
CA ALA A 46 1.57 -11.65 -0.51
C ALA A 46 2.20 -10.25 -0.70
N VAL A 47 2.24 -9.42 0.35
CA VAL A 47 2.92 -8.11 0.29
C VAL A 47 4.42 -8.27 0.09
N LEU A 48 5.06 -9.18 0.82
CA LEU A 48 6.49 -9.45 0.67
C LEU A 48 6.84 -9.96 -0.73
N ASP A 49 6.02 -10.83 -1.30
CA ASP A 49 6.20 -11.34 -2.65
C ASP A 49 6.05 -10.24 -3.70
N CYS A 50 5.08 -9.35 -3.54
CA CYS A 50 4.95 -8.14 -4.37
C CYS A 50 6.21 -7.27 -4.28
N CYS A 51 6.73 -7.00 -3.09
CA CYS A 51 7.94 -6.19 -2.91
C CYS A 51 9.17 -6.83 -3.56
N ARG A 52 9.38 -8.14 -3.37
CA ARG A 52 10.49 -8.88 -3.99
C ARG A 52 10.43 -8.86 -5.52
N SER A 53 9.22 -8.89 -6.09
CA SER A 53 9.02 -8.77 -7.54
C SER A 53 9.44 -7.40 -8.10
N MET A 54 9.44 -6.35 -7.26
CA MET A 54 9.92 -5.02 -7.66
C MET A 54 11.45 -4.91 -7.61
N ASP A 55 12.11 -5.70 -6.75
CA ASP A 55 13.57 -5.76 -6.67
C ASP A 55 14.21 -6.57 -7.81
N THR A 56 13.41 -7.32 -8.58
CA THR A 56 13.86 -8.13 -9.73
C THR A 56 13.77 -7.41 -11.08
N VAL A 57 13.45 -6.10 -11.10
CA VAL A 57 13.55 -5.29 -12.33
C VAL A 57 15.02 -5.23 -12.76
N PRO A 58 15.39 -5.74 -13.96
CA PRO A 58 16.73 -5.61 -14.48
C PRO A 58 17.13 -4.14 -14.55
N GLN A 59 18.34 -3.84 -14.07
CA GLN A 59 18.91 -2.49 -14.03
C GLN A 59 18.92 -1.79 -15.41
N SER A 60 18.78 -2.55 -16.50
CA SER A 60 18.66 -2.09 -17.89
C SER A 60 17.37 -1.34 -18.23
N LEU A 61 16.35 -1.34 -17.37
CA LEU A 61 15.10 -0.58 -17.58
C LEU A 61 15.07 0.78 -16.87
N LYS A 62 16.15 1.17 -16.18
CA LYS A 62 16.23 2.43 -15.44
C LYS A 62 16.76 3.62 -16.27
N ASP A 63 17.21 3.39 -17.49
CA ASP A 63 17.92 4.39 -18.33
C ASP A 63 17.11 4.99 -19.49
N ASP A 64 15.81 4.70 -19.61
CA ASP A 64 14.99 5.34 -20.64
C ASP A 64 14.30 6.60 -20.11
N GLY A 65 15.01 7.73 -20.27
CA GLY A 65 14.35 8.95 -20.75
C GLY A 65 14.07 10.04 -19.74
N ARG A 66 15.12 10.72 -19.25
CA ARG A 66 15.04 12.15 -18.98
C ARG A 66 16.24 12.87 -19.58
N LYS A 67 16.23 13.02 -20.91
CA LYS A 67 16.92 14.14 -21.58
C LYS A 67 16.28 15.41 -21.03
N GLY A 68 16.90 16.01 -20.01
CA GLY A 68 16.62 17.38 -19.62
C GLY A 68 16.98 18.27 -20.80
N SER A 69 15.97 18.79 -21.49
CA SER A 69 16.13 19.88 -22.45
C SER A 69 16.86 21.01 -21.74
N ARG A 70 17.97 21.43 -22.35
CA ARG A 70 18.76 22.60 -21.97
C ARG A 70 17.91 23.80 -22.37
N GLU A 71 17.21 24.40 -21.41
CA GLU A 71 16.39 25.58 -21.64
C GLU A 71 17.30 26.82 -21.78
N ASP A 72 17.19 27.41 -22.97
CA ASP A 72 17.33 28.81 -23.35
C ASP A 72 18.38 29.71 -22.69
N GLU A 73 19.39 30.01 -23.52
CA GLU A 73 19.85 31.37 -23.84
C GLU A 73 18.79 32.45 -23.52
N THR A 74 19.08 33.43 -22.64
CA THR A 74 18.78 34.86 -22.83
C THR A 74 19.21 35.68 -21.60
N ARG A 75 20.17 36.58 -21.87
CA ARG A 75 20.52 37.84 -21.20
C ARG A 75 21.61 37.87 -20.13
#